data_AF-A0A835ANJ3-F1
#
_entry.id   AF-A0A835ANJ3-F1
#
_cell.length_a   1.000
_cell.length_b   1.000
_cell.length_c   1.000
_cell.angle_alpha   90.00
_cell.angle_beta   90.00
_cell.angle_gamma   90.00
#
_symmetry.space_group_name_H-M   'P 1'
#
loop_
_entity.id
_entity.type
_entity.pdbx_description
1 polymer ?
#
loop_
_entity_poly.entity_id
_entity_poly.type
_entity_poly.pdbx_seq_one_letter_code
_entity_poly.pdbx_strand_id
1 'polypeptide(L)'
;MGSSCVNLSRAVVLLPAGGGARRGPRHQYVSGVLRLPSPSSSSLLLPRRHGDGAVAWCPSGTGSSRTPPPLFSAAHGIGGDAGPTSPPDHAGGIGVAEFLGAKNFLVTGGTGFLAKVLIEKILRTNPDVGKIYVLIKAKDSVAALRRLHNEVVDTELFRCLQEIRGKDYDTFIATKLVPVVGDVREANIGIAPVLADEIADQVDIIINSAANTTFDERYDVAMDINTVGPFRIMSFAQRFRRLKLFLQVSTAYVNGQRQGLVLEKPFRMGDTIAKELASSEQKSSTVLDIEAEIKLAFDYSRRHSVDSASFAQEMKDLGLQRAKLHGWQDTYVFTKAMGEMVINSMRGEVPVVTIRPSVIESTWRDPFPGWMEGNRMMDPVVLYYGKGQLTGFLADPEGVLDVVPADMVVNATLASMAYHGGAASPGPGMHVYHVSSSTVNPLVFGDLSRFLFQHFTRSPYSDAAGQPILVPPMRLFDSMEQFASYVETDALLRQSARSSSSSADSSSPEQRLISRQRALDLCAKSVEQTVYLGSIYQPYTFYGGRFDNGNTEALFAAMSPAEKARFHFDVRSVDWTDYITNVHIPGLRKHVMKGRGVAANQLLASTSV
;
A
#
# COMPACT_ATOMS: atom_id res chain seq x y z
N MET A 1 -29.22 -15.80 -16.36
CA MET A 1 -28.29 -14.65 -16.31
C MET A 1 -26.89 -15.22 -16.32
N GLY A 2 -26.22 -15.20 -17.49
CA GLY A 2 -24.93 -15.87 -17.68
C GLY A 2 -23.78 -15.06 -17.11
N SER A 3 -22.88 -15.71 -16.36
CA SER A 3 -21.60 -15.14 -15.93
C SER A 3 -20.77 -14.74 -17.14
N SER A 4 -20.64 -13.44 -17.37
CA SER A 4 -19.61 -12.85 -18.21
C SER A 4 -18.25 -13.02 -17.51
N CYS A 5 -17.62 -14.19 -17.64
CA CYS A 5 -16.18 -14.29 -17.39
C CYS A 5 -15.48 -13.45 -18.47
N VAL A 6 -15.02 -12.26 -18.09
CA VAL A 6 -14.23 -11.37 -18.94
C VAL A 6 -12.93 -12.09 -19.31
N ASN A 7 -12.64 -12.21 -20.60
CA ASN A 7 -11.48 -12.94 -21.10
C ASN A 7 -10.22 -12.05 -21.08
N LEU A 8 -9.81 -11.62 -19.88
CA LEU A 8 -8.58 -10.87 -19.63
C LEU A 8 -7.34 -11.56 -20.24
N SER A 9 -7.39 -12.88 -20.44
CA SER A 9 -6.36 -13.64 -21.14
C SER A 9 -6.07 -13.10 -22.54
N ARG A 10 -7.05 -12.56 -23.28
CA ARG A 10 -6.81 -11.96 -24.61
C ARG A 10 -5.99 -10.67 -24.53
N ALA A 11 -6.29 -9.79 -23.59
CA ALA A 11 -5.55 -8.56 -23.37
C ALA A 11 -4.11 -8.81 -22.92
N VAL A 12 -3.93 -9.82 -22.05
CA VAL A 12 -2.62 -10.17 -21.47
C VAL A 12 -1.72 -10.96 -22.44
N VAL A 13 -2.29 -11.84 -23.28
CA VAL A 13 -1.53 -12.61 -24.29
C VAL A 13 -0.90 -11.72 -25.37
N LEU A 14 -1.41 -10.50 -25.56
CA LEU A 14 -0.88 -9.51 -26.51
C LEU A 14 0.22 -8.60 -25.92
N LEU A 15 0.71 -8.88 -24.71
CA LEU A 15 1.79 -8.13 -24.06
C LEU A 15 3.15 -8.76 -24.38
N PRO A 16 4.17 -7.99 -24.80
CA PRO A 16 5.51 -8.55 -24.97
C PRO A 16 6.09 -8.96 -23.62
N ALA A 17 6.78 -10.11 -23.57
CA ALA A 17 7.69 -10.43 -22.48
C ALA A 17 8.70 -9.28 -22.35
N GLY A 18 8.90 -8.77 -21.13
CA GLY A 18 9.70 -7.59 -20.85
C GLY A 18 11.00 -7.54 -21.68
N GLY A 19 11.18 -6.45 -22.41
CA GLY A 19 12.34 -6.26 -23.28
C GLY A 19 13.64 -6.25 -22.47
N GLY A 20 14.49 -7.26 -22.70
CA GLY A 20 15.78 -7.34 -22.05
C GLY A 20 16.57 -8.62 -22.33
N ALA A 21 16.78 -9.00 -23.60
CA ALA A 21 17.91 -9.87 -23.97
C ALA A 21 18.12 -9.92 -25.49
N ARG A 22 19.38 -9.78 -25.92
CA ARG A 22 19.84 -9.92 -27.30
C ARG A 22 19.50 -11.32 -27.85
N ARG A 23 18.98 -11.38 -29.09
CA ARG A 23 18.67 -12.62 -29.82
C ARG A 23 19.94 -13.33 -30.28
N GLY A 24 20.08 -14.61 -29.91
CA GLY A 24 20.84 -15.64 -30.63
C GLY A 24 19.90 -16.56 -31.42
N PRO A 25 20.39 -17.33 -32.42
CA PRO A 25 19.57 -17.81 -33.52
C PRO A 25 18.67 -19.02 -33.18
N ARG A 26 17.56 -19.06 -33.92
CA ARG A 26 16.41 -19.97 -33.82
C ARG A 26 16.76 -21.41 -34.23
N HIS A 27 16.26 -22.38 -33.46
CA HIS A 27 15.92 -23.72 -33.97
C HIS A 27 14.41 -23.84 -34.12
N GLN A 28 13.98 -24.25 -35.31
CA GLN A 28 12.59 -24.50 -35.70
C GLN A 28 12.06 -25.77 -35.02
N TYR A 29 10.87 -25.70 -34.41
CA TYR A 29 9.99 -26.85 -34.26
C TYR A 29 8.57 -26.48 -34.65
N VAL A 30 7.95 -27.42 -35.35
CA VAL A 30 6.72 -27.34 -36.14
C VAL A 30 5.48 -27.32 -35.23
N SER A 31 4.56 -26.39 -35.48
CA SER A 31 3.25 -26.28 -34.84
C SER A 31 2.24 -27.23 -35.50
N GLY A 32 1.77 -28.24 -34.77
CA GLY A 32 0.56 -29.00 -35.09
C GLY A 32 -0.66 -28.36 -34.42
N VAL A 33 -1.58 -27.82 -35.22
CA VAL A 33 -2.84 -27.22 -34.74
C VAL A 33 -3.92 -28.29 -34.71
N LEU A 34 -4.42 -28.62 -33.51
CA LEU A 34 -5.64 -29.41 -33.31
C LEU A 34 -6.82 -28.46 -33.06
N ARG A 35 -7.77 -28.46 -33.99
CA ARG A 35 -9.09 -27.80 -33.89
C ARG A 35 -10.01 -28.59 -32.97
N LEU A 36 -10.81 -27.89 -32.16
CA LEU A 36 -12.02 -28.43 -31.54
C LEU A 36 -13.25 -27.55 -31.89
N PRO A 37 -14.46 -28.13 -31.96
CA PRO A 37 -15.62 -27.52 -32.61
C PRO A 37 -16.59 -26.84 -31.63
N SER A 38 -17.29 -25.83 -32.14
CA SER A 38 -18.45 -25.16 -31.54
C SER A 38 -19.73 -25.99 -31.65
N PRO A 39 -20.67 -25.92 -30.67
CA PRO A 39 -22.05 -26.29 -30.91
C PRO A 39 -23.00 -25.09 -30.99
N SER A 40 -24.01 -25.32 -31.81
CA SER A 40 -25.08 -24.48 -32.33
C SER A 40 -26.21 -24.17 -31.33
N SER A 41 -26.88 -23.07 -31.65
CA SER A 41 -28.13 -22.54 -31.14
C SER A 41 -29.33 -23.49 -31.17
N SER A 42 -30.21 -23.39 -30.16
CA SER A 42 -31.63 -23.74 -30.28
C SER A 42 -32.49 -22.82 -29.38
N SER A 43 -33.53 -22.30 -30.00
CA SER A 43 -34.58 -21.39 -29.51
C SER A 43 -35.69 -22.13 -28.78
N LEU A 44 -36.23 -21.56 -27.69
CA LEU A 44 -37.58 -21.90 -27.20
C LEU A 44 -38.28 -20.67 -26.59
N LEU A 45 -39.55 -20.57 -26.95
CA LEU A 45 -40.53 -19.52 -26.70
C LEU A 45 -41.10 -19.56 -25.27
N LEU A 46 -41.50 -18.39 -24.74
CA LEU A 46 -42.50 -18.29 -23.67
C LEU A 46 -43.50 -17.16 -23.99
N PRO A 47 -44.81 -17.32 -23.70
CA PRO A 47 -45.87 -16.42 -24.17
C PRO A 47 -46.23 -15.30 -23.17
N ARG A 48 -46.75 -14.21 -23.73
CA ARG A 48 -47.40 -13.07 -23.05
C ARG A 48 -48.78 -13.43 -22.51
N ARG A 49 -49.20 -12.78 -21.41
CA ARG A 49 -50.61 -12.36 -21.19
C ARG A 49 -50.70 -10.98 -20.52
N HIS A 50 -51.84 -10.36 -20.79
CA HIS A 50 -52.26 -8.96 -20.72
C HIS A 50 -52.85 -8.49 -19.38
N GLY A 51 -52.90 -7.15 -19.23
CA GLY A 51 -54.00 -6.35 -18.68
C GLY A 51 -54.00 -6.18 -17.16
N ASP A 52 -54.37 -5.06 -16.55
CA ASP A 52 -54.93 -3.78 -16.99
C ASP A 52 -54.93 -2.82 -15.77
N GLY A 53 -54.92 -1.51 -16.01
CA GLY A 53 -55.90 -0.61 -15.37
C GLY A 53 -55.55 0.20 -14.11
N ALA A 54 -55.42 1.52 -14.32
CA ALA A 54 -55.97 2.66 -13.53
C ALA A 54 -55.40 2.96 -12.12
N VAL A 55 -54.71 4.09 -11.86
CA VAL A 55 -55.08 5.54 -11.84
C VAL A 55 -55.70 6.02 -10.51
N ALA A 56 -54.86 6.76 -9.77
CA ALA A 56 -55.03 8.00 -9.00
C ALA A 56 -56.15 8.18 -7.94
N TRP A 57 -55.77 8.64 -6.73
CA TRP A 57 -55.98 10.04 -6.27
C TRP A 57 -55.39 10.28 -4.86
N CYS A 58 -54.77 11.45 -4.67
CA CYS A 58 -54.43 12.05 -3.37
C CYS A 58 -55.65 12.78 -2.77
N PRO A 59 -55.59 13.17 -1.49
CA PRO A 59 -55.52 14.61 -1.23
C PRO A 59 -54.55 15.04 -0.11
N SER A 60 -54.18 16.31 -0.23
CA SER A 60 -53.29 17.16 0.56
C SER A 60 -53.81 17.55 1.94
N GLY A 61 -52.88 17.83 2.87
CA GLY A 61 -53.13 18.61 4.10
C GLY A 61 -51.83 19.20 4.66
N THR A 62 -51.78 20.53 4.76
CA THR A 62 -50.65 21.41 5.10
C THR A 62 -50.43 21.60 6.61
N GLY A 63 -49.19 21.88 7.04
CA GLY A 63 -48.91 22.47 8.37
C GLY A 63 -47.43 22.59 8.72
N SER A 64 -46.94 23.83 8.86
CA SER A 64 -45.56 24.27 9.14
C SER A 64 -45.16 24.16 10.63
N SER A 65 -43.90 23.82 10.94
CA SER A 65 -43.00 24.63 11.79
C SER A 65 -41.66 23.92 12.09
N ARG A 66 -40.62 24.74 12.32
CA ARG A 66 -39.19 24.42 12.48
C ARG A 66 -38.83 23.91 13.89
N THR A 67 -37.87 22.99 13.96
CA THR A 67 -36.69 22.83 14.89
C THR A 67 -36.41 21.36 15.26
N PRO A 68 -35.15 20.96 15.50
CA PRO A 68 -34.69 19.57 15.35
C PRO A 68 -34.87 18.75 16.66
N PRO A 69 -35.08 17.42 16.58
CA PRO A 69 -35.21 16.62 17.79
C PRO A 69 -33.85 16.09 18.28
N PRO A 70 -33.75 15.77 19.59
CA PRO A 70 -32.57 15.22 20.22
C PRO A 70 -32.44 13.69 19.99
N LEU A 71 -31.21 13.20 20.17
CA LEU A 71 -30.84 11.80 20.35
C LEU A 71 -31.76 11.09 21.35
N PHE A 72 -32.35 9.94 20.97
CA PHE A 72 -32.33 8.70 21.78
C PHE A 72 -32.92 7.49 21.02
N SER A 73 -32.28 6.36 21.28
CA SER A 73 -32.58 4.96 20.99
C SER A 73 -34.06 4.51 21.07
N ALA A 74 -34.53 3.71 20.10
CA ALA A 74 -35.39 2.54 20.34
C ALA A 74 -35.45 1.61 19.11
N ALA A 75 -35.49 0.31 19.37
CA ALA A 75 -35.50 -0.81 18.43
C ALA A 75 -36.91 -1.23 17.98
N HIS A 76 -37.01 -1.83 16.77
CA HIS A 76 -37.89 -2.94 16.28
C HIS A 76 -37.86 -2.91 14.73
N GLY A 77 -37.26 -3.88 14.00
CA GLY A 77 -37.83 -5.16 13.50
C GLY A 77 -38.73 -4.92 12.26
N ILE A 78 -38.64 -5.54 11.06
CA ILE A 78 -37.96 -6.72 10.48
C ILE A 78 -37.89 -6.49 8.94
N GLY A 79 -36.83 -6.94 8.27
CA GLY A 79 -36.75 -7.08 6.80
C GLY A 79 -35.33 -7.47 6.37
N GLY A 80 -35.12 -8.76 6.11
CA GLY A 80 -33.79 -9.40 6.13
C GLY A 80 -32.83 -9.00 5.00
N ASP A 81 -31.59 -8.73 5.40
CA ASP A 81 -30.37 -9.07 4.66
C ASP A 81 -29.21 -9.16 5.67
N ALA A 82 -28.22 -10.02 5.41
CA ALA A 82 -27.26 -10.56 6.39
C ALA A 82 -26.58 -9.54 7.33
N GLY A 83 -26.81 -9.68 8.64
CA GLY A 83 -26.10 -8.95 9.69
C GLY A 83 -24.72 -9.54 10.03
N PRO A 84 -23.89 -8.83 10.82
CA PRO A 84 -22.57 -9.30 11.21
C PRO A 84 -22.71 -10.58 12.04
N THR A 85 -22.06 -11.64 11.58
CA THR A 85 -21.98 -12.92 12.29
C THR A 85 -21.17 -12.70 13.58
N SER A 86 -21.82 -12.84 14.73
CA SER A 86 -21.13 -12.90 16.02
C SER A 86 -20.17 -14.09 16.02
N PRO A 87 -18.89 -13.91 16.41
CA PRO A 87 -17.91 -14.98 16.36
C PRO A 87 -18.25 -16.09 17.37
N PRO A 88 -17.92 -17.36 17.07
CA PRO A 88 -18.09 -18.46 18.02
C PRO A 88 -17.30 -18.20 19.31
N ASP A 89 -17.80 -18.74 20.42
CA ASP A 89 -17.18 -18.64 21.74
C ASP A 89 -15.90 -19.52 21.76
N HIS A 90 -14.79 -18.96 21.29
CA HIS A 90 -13.51 -19.65 21.17
C HIS A 90 -12.70 -19.49 22.46
N ALA A 91 -12.96 -20.33 23.46
CA ALA A 91 -12.09 -20.44 24.64
C ALA A 91 -10.60 -20.71 24.26
N GLY A 92 -10.35 -21.22 23.05
CA GLY A 92 -9.01 -21.44 22.47
C GLY A 92 -8.49 -20.37 21.50
N GLY A 93 -9.24 -19.30 21.21
CA GLY A 93 -8.85 -18.29 20.21
C GLY A 93 -8.92 -18.75 18.75
N ILE A 94 -8.28 -18.02 17.83
CA ILE A 94 -8.34 -18.27 16.38
C ILE A 94 -7.26 -19.23 15.85
N GLY A 95 -6.27 -19.57 16.68
CA GLY A 95 -5.21 -20.54 16.38
C GLY A 95 -4.14 -20.02 15.43
N VAL A 96 -3.64 -18.78 15.61
CA VAL A 96 -2.67 -18.18 14.68
C VAL A 96 -1.40 -19.02 14.54
N ALA A 97 -0.81 -19.46 15.65
CA ALA A 97 0.44 -20.21 15.61
C ALA A 97 0.23 -21.62 15.03
N GLU A 98 -0.85 -22.29 15.43
CA GLU A 98 -1.24 -23.62 14.98
C GLU A 98 -1.52 -23.64 13.48
N PHE A 99 -2.16 -22.59 12.96
CA PHE A 99 -2.43 -22.47 11.54
C PHE A 99 -1.14 -22.35 10.72
N LEU A 100 -0.20 -21.50 11.15
CA LEU A 100 1.07 -21.26 10.47
C LEU A 100 2.02 -22.48 10.52
N GLY A 101 1.86 -23.34 11.53
CA GLY A 101 2.64 -24.57 11.70
C GLY A 101 2.62 -25.46 10.46
N ALA A 102 3.82 -25.91 10.05
CA ALA A 102 4.07 -26.74 8.88
C ALA A 102 3.57 -26.21 7.53
N LYS A 103 3.10 -24.95 7.43
CA LYS A 103 2.64 -24.36 6.16
C LYS A 103 3.82 -23.88 5.33
N ASN A 104 3.73 -24.10 4.03
CA ASN A 104 4.64 -23.51 3.05
C ASN A 104 4.02 -22.26 2.42
N PHE A 105 4.83 -21.23 2.20
CA PHE A 105 4.40 -19.93 1.71
C PHE A 105 5.09 -19.57 0.41
N LEU A 106 4.37 -18.92 -0.51
CA LEU A 106 4.96 -18.14 -1.60
C LEU A 106 4.75 -16.66 -1.31
N VAL A 107 5.83 -15.90 -1.14
CA VAL A 107 5.78 -14.46 -0.84
C VAL A 107 6.32 -13.68 -2.04
N THR A 108 5.46 -12.88 -2.68
CA THR A 108 5.91 -11.90 -3.69
C THR A 108 6.25 -10.58 -3.02
N GLY A 109 7.21 -9.84 -3.60
CA GLY A 109 7.67 -8.58 -3.00
C GLY A 109 8.40 -8.78 -1.66
N GLY A 110 9.01 -9.95 -1.45
CA GLY A 110 9.64 -10.33 -0.17
C GLY A 110 10.81 -9.45 0.28
N THR A 111 11.38 -8.67 -0.62
CA THR A 111 12.41 -7.65 -0.33
C THR A 111 11.83 -6.29 0.01
N GLY A 112 10.50 -6.13 0.06
CA GLY A 112 9.83 -4.92 0.49
C GLY A 112 9.65 -4.87 2.01
N PHE A 113 9.68 -3.66 2.56
CA PHE A 113 9.52 -3.37 4.01
C PHE A 113 8.49 -4.23 4.74
N LEU A 114 7.21 -4.18 4.37
CA LEU A 114 6.16 -4.92 5.08
C LEU A 114 6.38 -6.43 5.01
N ALA A 115 6.82 -6.94 3.85
CA ALA A 115 7.09 -8.36 3.68
C ALA A 115 8.27 -8.84 4.53
N LYS A 116 9.29 -8.01 4.76
CA LYS A 116 10.38 -8.33 5.69
C LYS A 116 9.88 -8.47 7.12
N VAL A 117 9.05 -7.53 7.60
CA VAL A 117 8.44 -7.62 8.95
C VAL A 117 7.59 -8.88 9.07
N LEU A 118 6.83 -9.21 8.03
CA LEU A 118 6.01 -10.42 7.98
C LEU A 118 6.85 -11.70 8.06
N ILE A 119 7.88 -11.80 7.23
CA ILE A 119 8.79 -12.97 7.21
C ILE A 119 9.50 -13.11 8.55
N GLU A 120 10.05 -12.02 9.11
CA GLU A 120 10.69 -12.05 10.43
C GLU A 120 9.71 -12.52 11.50
N LYS A 121 8.49 -11.96 11.53
CA LYS A 121 7.47 -12.31 12.51
C LYS A 121 7.11 -13.78 12.44
N ILE A 122 6.88 -14.32 11.23
CA ILE A 122 6.59 -15.75 11.03
C ILE A 122 7.74 -16.60 11.58
N LEU A 123 8.98 -16.32 11.19
CA LEU A 123 10.14 -17.12 11.59
C LEU A 123 10.44 -17.06 13.10
N ARG A 124 10.20 -15.90 13.72
CA ARG A 124 10.39 -15.68 15.16
C ARG A 124 9.28 -16.32 15.99
N THR A 125 8.04 -16.31 15.51
CA THR A 125 6.90 -16.84 16.27
C THR A 125 6.53 -18.29 15.94
N ASN A 126 6.91 -18.80 14.78
CA ASN A 126 6.55 -20.14 14.32
C ASN A 126 7.79 -20.91 13.82
N PRO A 127 8.66 -21.41 14.72
CA PRO A 127 9.83 -22.23 14.36
C PRO A 127 9.51 -23.42 13.45
N ASP A 128 8.32 -23.99 13.61
CA ASP A 128 7.80 -25.16 12.92
C ASP A 128 7.14 -24.84 11.58
N VAL A 129 7.15 -23.57 11.15
CA VAL A 129 6.72 -23.18 9.80
C VAL A 129 7.48 -23.96 8.73
N GLY A 130 6.84 -24.24 7.60
CA GLY A 130 7.48 -24.87 6.45
C GLY A 130 8.46 -23.93 5.74
N LYS A 131 8.63 -24.14 4.43
CA LYS A 131 9.44 -23.29 3.57
C LYS A 131 8.69 -22.01 3.20
N ILE A 132 9.40 -20.89 3.19
CA ILE A 132 8.95 -19.62 2.64
C ILE A 132 9.72 -19.39 1.35
N TYR A 133 9.05 -19.59 0.22
CA TYR A 133 9.54 -19.28 -1.11
C TYR A 133 9.44 -17.77 -1.34
N VAL A 134 10.58 -17.09 -1.38
CA VAL A 134 10.66 -15.64 -1.50
C VAL A 134 10.92 -15.28 -2.95
N LEU A 135 9.92 -14.74 -3.65
CA LEU A 135 10.06 -14.30 -5.03
C LEU A 135 10.90 -13.02 -5.10
N ILE A 136 12.05 -13.10 -5.79
CA ILE A 136 13.02 -12.02 -5.93
C ILE A 136 13.31 -11.81 -7.40
N LYS A 137 13.11 -10.57 -7.85
CA LYS A 137 13.50 -10.12 -9.19
C LYS A 137 15.02 -10.12 -9.33
N ALA A 138 15.58 -11.12 -9.99
CA ALA A 138 17.02 -11.26 -10.16
C ALA A 138 17.34 -11.87 -11.53
N LYS A 139 18.59 -11.72 -11.96
CA LYS A 139 19.06 -12.31 -13.23
C LYS A 139 19.24 -13.83 -13.16
N ASP A 140 19.56 -14.36 -11.99
CA ASP A 140 19.91 -15.76 -11.73
C ASP A 140 19.74 -16.07 -10.23
N SER A 141 19.81 -17.35 -9.88
CA SER A 141 19.64 -17.83 -8.50
C SER A 141 20.71 -17.30 -7.54
N VAL A 142 21.94 -17.12 -8.02
CA VAL A 142 23.04 -16.54 -7.23
C VAL A 142 22.74 -15.10 -6.85
N ALA A 143 22.26 -14.30 -7.81
CA ALA A 143 21.83 -12.94 -7.56
C ALA A 143 20.61 -12.89 -6.62
N ALA A 144 19.64 -13.81 -6.77
CA ALA A 144 18.49 -13.89 -5.86
C ALA A 144 18.92 -14.22 -4.42
N LEU A 145 19.81 -15.20 -4.23
CA LEU A 145 20.35 -15.57 -2.92
C LEU A 145 21.08 -14.41 -2.26
N ARG A 146 21.95 -13.72 -3.01
CA ARG A 146 22.66 -12.53 -2.50
C ARG A 146 21.70 -11.40 -2.11
N ARG A 147 20.65 -11.16 -2.90
CA ARG A 147 19.62 -10.18 -2.56
C ARG A 147 18.84 -10.59 -1.32
N LEU A 148 18.50 -11.87 -1.16
CA LEU A 148 17.85 -12.38 0.04
C LEU A 148 18.69 -12.10 1.29
N HIS A 149 19.99 -12.37 1.24
CA HIS A 149 20.90 -12.06 2.35
C HIS A 149 20.98 -10.56 2.62
N ASN A 150 21.47 -9.80 1.64
CA ASN A 150 21.77 -8.37 1.82
C ASN A 150 20.53 -7.52 2.14
N GLU A 151 19.38 -7.86 1.55
CA GLU A 151 18.18 -7.03 1.67
C GLU A 151 17.22 -7.56 2.73
N VAL A 152 17.32 -8.81 3.19
CA VAL A 152 16.36 -9.38 4.15
C VAL A 152 17.07 -9.88 5.40
N VAL A 153 17.87 -10.93 5.27
CA VAL A 153 18.47 -11.66 6.41
C VAL A 153 19.45 -10.77 7.20
N ASP A 154 20.26 -9.97 6.51
CA ASP A 154 21.32 -9.17 7.13
C ASP A 154 20.82 -7.82 7.67
N THR A 155 19.51 -7.57 7.57
CA THR A 155 18.91 -6.34 8.09
C THR A 155 18.81 -6.38 9.62
N GLU A 156 18.89 -5.21 10.28
CA GLU A 156 18.76 -5.12 11.74
C GLU A 156 17.42 -5.71 12.26
N LEU A 157 16.40 -5.78 11.41
CA LEU A 157 15.11 -6.41 11.72
C LEU A 157 15.27 -7.84 12.24
N PHE A 158 16.17 -8.62 11.64
CA PHE A 158 16.37 -10.04 11.95
C PHE A 158 17.22 -10.27 13.20
N ARG A 159 17.70 -9.20 13.85
CA ARG A 159 18.54 -9.28 15.05
C ARG A 159 17.86 -10.06 16.18
N CYS A 160 16.58 -9.82 16.46
CA CYS A 160 15.88 -10.54 17.52
C CYS A 160 15.79 -12.05 17.22
N LEU A 161 15.52 -12.42 15.97
CA LEU A 161 15.54 -13.82 15.56
C LEU A 161 16.95 -14.43 15.68
N GLN A 162 17.99 -13.68 15.33
CA GLN A 162 19.38 -14.11 15.48
C GLN A 162 19.74 -14.35 16.96
N GLU A 163 19.35 -13.45 17.87
CA GLU A 163 19.54 -13.61 19.31
C GLU A 163 18.80 -14.85 19.86
N ILE A 164 17.58 -15.11 19.40
CA ILE A 164 16.78 -16.28 19.80
C ILE A 164 17.42 -17.60 19.32
N ARG A 165 17.98 -17.63 18.11
CA ARG A 165 18.54 -18.86 17.50
C ARG A 165 20.00 -19.10 17.87
N GLY A 166 20.76 -18.06 18.19
CA GLY A 166 22.19 -18.15 18.45
C GLY A 166 22.93 -18.82 17.29
N LYS A 167 23.67 -19.89 17.59
CA LYS A 167 24.52 -20.60 16.62
C LYS A 167 23.74 -21.30 15.50
N ASP A 168 22.46 -21.59 15.72
CA ASP A 168 21.62 -22.30 14.75
C ASP A 168 20.97 -21.35 13.74
N TYR A 169 21.19 -20.04 13.85
CA TYR A 169 20.53 -19.02 13.02
C TYR A 169 20.71 -19.27 11.52
N ASP A 170 21.96 -19.43 11.06
CA ASP A 170 22.25 -19.57 9.63
C ASP A 170 21.65 -20.86 9.05
N THR A 171 21.76 -21.97 9.80
CA THR A 171 21.13 -23.24 9.42
C THR A 171 19.61 -23.12 9.40
N PHE A 172 19.02 -22.47 10.40
CA PHE A 172 17.58 -22.22 10.46
C PHE A 172 17.12 -21.40 9.25
N ILE A 173 17.75 -20.26 8.95
CA ILE A 173 17.41 -19.45 7.78
C ILE A 173 17.54 -20.24 6.48
N ALA A 174 18.65 -20.97 6.28
CA ALA A 174 18.87 -21.77 5.08
C ALA A 174 17.82 -22.88 4.89
N THR A 175 17.26 -23.41 5.98
CA THR A 175 16.19 -24.42 5.91
C THR A 175 14.81 -23.84 5.65
N LYS A 176 14.56 -22.58 6.04
CA LYS A 176 13.24 -21.95 5.97
C LYS A 176 13.06 -21.04 4.77
N LEU A 177 14.06 -20.25 4.38
CA LEU A 177 13.95 -19.28 3.29
C LEU A 177 14.52 -19.83 1.99
N VAL A 178 13.68 -19.88 0.96
CA VAL A 178 14.07 -20.34 -0.38
C VAL A 178 13.98 -19.16 -1.36
N PRO A 179 15.09 -18.60 -1.84
CA PRO A 179 15.05 -17.54 -2.84
C PRO A 179 14.59 -18.10 -4.19
N VAL A 180 13.57 -17.48 -4.78
CA VAL A 180 13.00 -17.86 -6.07
C VAL A 180 13.16 -16.71 -7.05
N VAL A 181 13.85 -16.96 -8.16
CA VAL A 181 13.95 -15.98 -9.25
C VAL A 181 12.57 -15.83 -9.90
N GLY A 182 12.08 -14.60 -10.02
CA GLY A 182 10.90 -14.29 -10.82
C GLY A 182 10.49 -12.82 -10.80
N ASP A 183 9.56 -12.48 -11.67
CA ASP A 183 9.00 -11.14 -11.86
C ASP A 183 7.50 -11.27 -12.15
N VAL A 184 6.68 -10.58 -11.37
CA VAL A 184 5.21 -10.62 -11.48
C VAL A 184 4.69 -10.07 -12.81
N ARG A 185 5.56 -9.44 -13.60
CA ARG A 185 5.27 -8.95 -14.96
C ARG A 185 5.40 -10.04 -16.03
N GLU A 186 5.99 -11.18 -15.68
CA GLU A 186 6.28 -12.27 -16.61
C GLU A 186 5.26 -13.41 -16.49
N ALA A 187 5.16 -14.22 -17.55
CA ALA A 187 4.34 -15.43 -17.55
C ALA A 187 4.82 -16.40 -16.44
N ASN A 188 3.89 -17.08 -15.77
CA ASN A 188 4.17 -17.89 -14.58
C ASN A 188 5.01 -17.12 -13.54
N ILE A 189 4.79 -15.80 -13.43
CA ILE A 189 5.48 -14.88 -12.52
C ILE A 189 7.03 -14.96 -12.61
N GLY A 190 7.53 -15.32 -13.79
CA GLY A 190 8.97 -15.44 -14.09
C GLY A 190 9.66 -16.65 -13.46
N ILE A 191 8.91 -17.58 -12.86
CA ILE A 191 9.48 -18.79 -12.24
C ILE A 191 9.74 -19.83 -13.34
N ALA A 192 10.91 -20.47 -13.28
CA ALA A 192 11.25 -21.57 -14.17
C ALA A 192 10.23 -22.72 -14.08
N PRO A 193 9.78 -23.32 -15.20
CA PRO A 193 8.63 -24.25 -15.22
C PRO A 193 8.69 -25.38 -14.19
N VAL A 194 9.84 -26.06 -14.05
CA VAL A 194 10.02 -27.18 -13.11
C VAL A 194 9.85 -26.71 -11.65
N LEU A 195 10.44 -25.57 -11.31
CA LEU A 195 10.31 -24.99 -9.97
C LEU A 195 8.90 -24.46 -9.73
N ALA A 196 8.23 -23.96 -10.77
CA ALA A 196 6.85 -23.50 -10.68
C ALA A 196 5.90 -24.65 -10.35
N ASP A 197 6.12 -25.84 -10.93
CA ASP A 197 5.35 -27.05 -10.60
C ASP A 197 5.64 -27.50 -9.16
N GLU A 198 6.91 -27.52 -8.73
CA GLU A 198 7.28 -27.86 -7.35
C GLU A 198 6.59 -26.94 -6.33
N ILE A 199 6.62 -25.62 -6.57
CA ILE A 199 5.99 -24.63 -5.70
C ILE A 199 4.48 -24.82 -5.67
N ALA A 200 3.84 -25.06 -6.81
CA ALA A 200 2.39 -25.28 -6.90
C ALA A 200 1.93 -26.53 -6.14
N ASP A 201 2.77 -27.56 -6.05
CA ASP A 201 2.49 -28.79 -5.31
C ASP A 201 2.74 -28.68 -3.80
N GLN A 202 3.63 -27.78 -3.35
CA GLN A 202 4.05 -27.69 -1.94
C GLN A 202 3.41 -26.55 -1.15
N VAL A 203 3.06 -25.44 -1.80
CA VAL A 203 2.64 -24.21 -1.11
C VAL A 203 1.19 -24.27 -0.67
N ASP A 204 0.95 -23.88 0.59
CA ASP A 204 -0.37 -23.80 1.19
C ASP A 204 -0.93 -22.37 1.18
N ILE A 205 -0.07 -21.34 1.19
CA ILE A 205 -0.49 -19.93 1.29
C ILE A 205 0.33 -19.07 0.31
N ILE A 206 -0.37 -18.27 -0.51
CA ILE A 206 0.28 -17.24 -1.34
C ILE A 206 0.06 -15.87 -0.70
N ILE A 207 1.13 -15.12 -0.49
CA ILE A 207 1.09 -13.73 -0.04
C ILE A 207 1.59 -12.83 -1.18
N ASN A 208 0.66 -12.10 -1.79
CA ASN A 208 0.99 -11.11 -2.80
C ASN A 208 1.22 -9.73 -2.16
N SER A 209 2.50 -9.39 -1.92
CA SER A 209 2.93 -8.06 -1.46
C SER A 209 3.70 -7.27 -2.51
N ALA A 210 3.92 -7.83 -3.70
CA ALA A 210 4.54 -7.10 -4.81
C ALA A 210 3.62 -5.97 -5.30
N ALA A 211 4.14 -4.76 -5.36
CA ALA A 211 3.45 -3.59 -5.89
C ALA A 211 4.46 -2.53 -6.33
N ASN A 212 4.04 -1.68 -7.26
CA ASN A 212 4.60 -0.33 -7.40
C ASN A 212 3.79 0.59 -6.49
N THR A 213 4.47 1.37 -5.65
CA THR A 213 3.85 2.25 -4.64
C THR A 213 4.07 3.74 -4.90
N THR A 214 4.66 4.08 -6.06
CA THR A 214 4.89 5.45 -6.49
C THR A 214 3.58 6.04 -7.02
N PHE A 215 3.12 7.15 -6.42
CA PHE A 215 1.82 7.77 -6.74
C PHE A 215 1.71 8.23 -8.20
N ASP A 216 2.82 8.74 -8.75
CA ASP A 216 2.93 9.27 -10.10
C ASP A 216 3.81 8.38 -11.01
N GLU A 217 3.75 7.05 -10.85
CA GLU A 217 4.42 6.15 -11.79
C GLU A 217 3.79 6.24 -13.19
N ARG A 218 4.58 5.93 -14.21
CA ARG A 218 4.08 5.73 -15.57
C ARG A 218 2.92 4.72 -15.58
N TYR A 219 1.85 5.06 -16.30
CA TYR A 219 0.61 4.28 -16.25
C TYR A 219 0.78 2.82 -16.71
N ASP A 220 1.59 2.56 -17.74
CA ASP A 220 1.89 1.21 -18.22
C ASP A 220 2.64 0.36 -17.17
N VAL A 221 3.61 0.95 -16.49
CA VAL A 221 4.39 0.29 -15.43
C VAL A 221 3.51 -0.02 -14.23
N ALA A 222 2.71 0.96 -13.78
CA ALA A 222 1.78 0.78 -12.66
C ALA A 222 0.72 -0.28 -12.99
N MET A 223 0.14 -0.23 -14.20
CA MET A 223 -0.84 -1.22 -14.68
C MET A 223 -0.26 -2.64 -14.72
N ASP A 224 0.95 -2.80 -15.28
CA ASP A 224 1.58 -4.11 -15.43
C ASP A 224 1.85 -4.80 -14.07
N ILE A 225 2.24 -4.02 -13.07
CA ILE A 225 2.59 -4.55 -11.74
C ILE A 225 1.34 -4.68 -10.85
N ASN A 226 0.53 -3.62 -10.75
CA ASN A 226 -0.54 -3.54 -9.74
C ASN A 226 -1.87 -4.12 -10.22
N THR A 227 -2.10 -4.27 -11.53
CA THR A 227 -3.32 -4.87 -12.10
C THR A 227 -3.02 -6.21 -12.75
N VAL A 228 -2.09 -6.22 -13.71
CA VAL A 228 -1.76 -7.44 -14.47
C VAL A 228 -0.89 -8.40 -13.65
N GLY A 229 -0.07 -7.90 -12.72
CA GLY A 229 0.64 -8.72 -11.74
C GLY A 229 -0.31 -9.62 -10.94
N PRO A 230 -1.32 -9.05 -10.23
CA PRO A 230 -2.40 -9.81 -9.62
C PRO A 230 -3.10 -10.82 -10.54
N PHE A 231 -3.40 -10.45 -11.80
CA PHE A 231 -3.93 -11.38 -12.80
C PHE A 231 -3.03 -12.62 -12.96
N ARG A 232 -1.73 -12.40 -13.18
CA ARG A 232 -0.75 -13.48 -13.42
C ARG A 232 -0.53 -14.34 -12.17
N ILE A 233 -0.47 -13.73 -11.00
CA ILE A 233 -0.28 -14.45 -9.73
C ILE A 233 -1.52 -15.27 -9.38
N MET A 234 -2.73 -14.73 -9.56
CA MET A 234 -3.97 -15.49 -9.35
C MET A 234 -4.13 -16.60 -10.39
N SER A 235 -3.76 -16.36 -11.65
CA SER A 235 -3.71 -17.42 -12.67
C SER A 235 -2.76 -18.55 -12.30
N PHE A 236 -1.60 -18.21 -11.72
CA PHE A 236 -0.65 -19.21 -11.21
C PHE A 236 -1.22 -19.96 -10.00
N ALA A 237 -1.90 -19.27 -9.09
CA ALA A 237 -2.54 -19.84 -7.91
C ALA A 237 -3.58 -20.92 -8.25
N GLN A 238 -4.26 -20.82 -9.40
CA GLN A 238 -5.22 -21.85 -9.86
C GLN A 238 -4.57 -23.23 -10.14
N ARG A 239 -3.23 -23.30 -10.23
CA ARG A 239 -2.49 -24.57 -10.38
C ARG A 239 -2.24 -25.27 -9.04
N PHE A 240 -2.43 -24.58 -7.92
CA PHE A 240 -2.00 -25.06 -6.60
C PHE A 240 -3.05 -25.97 -6.01
N ARG A 241 -2.70 -27.23 -5.79
CA ARG A 241 -3.65 -28.26 -5.33
C ARG A 241 -3.95 -28.19 -3.83
N ARG A 242 -3.05 -27.57 -3.07
CA ARG A 242 -3.09 -27.50 -1.60
C ARG A 242 -3.39 -26.09 -1.07
N LEU A 243 -3.58 -25.12 -1.96
CA LEU A 243 -3.76 -23.72 -1.60
C LEU A 243 -4.96 -23.58 -0.66
N LYS A 244 -4.68 -23.09 0.55
CA LYS A 244 -5.67 -22.80 1.58
C LYS A 244 -6.17 -21.37 1.47
N LEU A 245 -5.29 -20.45 1.10
CA LEU A 245 -5.59 -19.03 1.13
C LEU A 245 -4.67 -18.23 0.20
N PHE A 246 -5.23 -17.21 -0.43
CA PHE A 246 -4.52 -16.18 -1.15
C PHE A 246 -4.64 -14.85 -0.40
N LEU A 247 -3.53 -14.26 0.01
CA LEU A 247 -3.50 -12.96 0.65
C LEU A 247 -3.03 -11.89 -0.32
N GLN A 248 -3.81 -10.83 -0.44
CA GLN A 248 -3.48 -9.63 -1.21
C GLN A 248 -3.19 -8.46 -0.27
N VAL A 249 -1.98 -7.90 -0.34
CA VAL A 249 -1.70 -6.61 0.29
C VAL A 249 -2.14 -5.49 -0.66
N SER A 250 -3.06 -4.65 -0.21
CA SER A 250 -3.58 -3.49 -0.92
C SER A 250 -3.28 -2.21 -0.12
N THR A 251 -4.16 -1.22 -0.15
CA THR A 251 -4.10 0.00 0.66
C THR A 251 -5.52 0.46 0.96
N ALA A 252 -5.78 1.09 2.11
CA ALA A 252 -7.08 1.68 2.42
C ALA A 252 -7.47 2.78 1.42
N TYR A 253 -6.49 3.43 0.79
CA TYR A 253 -6.71 4.51 -0.18
C TYR A 253 -7.21 4.04 -1.56
N VAL A 254 -7.33 2.73 -1.81
CA VAL A 254 -8.09 2.21 -2.96
C VAL A 254 -9.55 2.63 -2.93
N ASN A 255 -10.03 3.13 -1.79
CA ASN A 255 -11.35 3.75 -1.67
C ASN A 255 -11.44 5.15 -2.32
N GLY A 256 -10.39 5.59 -3.00
CA GLY A 256 -10.37 6.77 -3.85
C GLY A 256 -10.90 8.02 -3.15
N GLN A 257 -11.71 8.81 -3.84
CA GLN A 257 -12.24 10.08 -3.35
C GLN A 257 -13.49 9.97 -2.44
N ARG A 258 -13.82 8.77 -1.94
CA ARG A 258 -14.95 8.60 -1.00
C ARG A 258 -14.79 9.47 0.25
N GLN A 259 -15.91 9.97 0.76
CA GLN A 259 -15.98 10.84 1.94
C GLN A 259 -16.76 10.17 3.07
N GLY A 260 -16.54 10.60 4.31
CA GLY A 260 -17.22 10.04 5.48
C GLY A 260 -16.76 8.63 5.81
N LEU A 261 -17.62 7.82 6.43
CA LEU A 261 -17.28 6.45 6.83
C LEU A 261 -17.20 5.52 5.62
N VAL A 262 -16.05 4.86 5.43
CA VAL A 262 -15.73 4.00 4.30
C VAL A 262 -15.60 2.55 4.75
N LEU A 263 -16.56 1.71 4.36
CA LEU A 263 -16.71 0.33 4.81
C LEU A 263 -15.72 -0.65 4.17
N GLU A 264 -15.40 -1.73 4.88
CA GLU A 264 -14.55 -2.86 4.41
C GLU A 264 -15.26 -3.74 3.36
N LYS A 265 -15.54 -3.15 2.19
CA LYS A 265 -16.24 -3.81 1.08
C LYS A 265 -15.28 -4.22 -0.05
N PRO A 266 -15.39 -5.45 -0.58
CA PRO A 266 -14.65 -5.86 -1.76
C PRO A 266 -15.16 -5.15 -3.02
N PHE A 267 -14.27 -4.86 -3.95
CA PHE A 267 -14.66 -4.35 -5.27
C PHE A 267 -15.16 -5.47 -6.17
N ARG A 268 -16.11 -5.13 -7.04
CA ARG A 268 -16.58 -5.96 -8.15
C ARG A 268 -16.04 -5.42 -9.47
N MET A 269 -16.00 -6.30 -10.47
CA MET A 269 -15.62 -5.89 -11.83
C MET A 269 -16.53 -4.77 -12.34
N GLY A 270 -15.92 -3.69 -12.82
CA GLY A 270 -16.63 -2.53 -13.36
C GLY A 270 -16.97 -1.46 -12.34
N ASP A 271 -16.68 -1.67 -11.05
CA ASP A 271 -16.90 -0.66 -10.02
C ASP A 271 -16.08 0.61 -10.30
N THR A 272 -16.68 1.76 -10.02
CA THR A 272 -16.07 3.08 -10.17
C THR A 272 -16.59 3.99 -9.07
N ILE A 273 -15.71 4.81 -8.51
CA ILE A 273 -16.08 5.73 -7.43
C ILE A 273 -16.77 6.97 -8.00
N ALA A 274 -16.44 7.37 -9.23
CA ALA A 274 -17.10 8.49 -9.90
C ALA A 274 -18.63 8.30 -9.98
N LYS A 275 -19.10 7.06 -10.13
CA LYS A 275 -20.53 6.72 -10.14
C LYS A 275 -21.20 6.89 -8.78
N GLU A 276 -20.46 6.68 -7.69
CA GLU A 276 -20.97 6.85 -6.32
C GLU A 276 -21.05 8.33 -5.93
N LEU A 277 -20.12 9.14 -6.44
CA LEU A 277 -20.05 10.58 -6.19
C LEU A 277 -21.00 11.40 -7.07
N ALA A 278 -21.41 10.87 -8.22
CA ALA A 278 -22.33 11.55 -9.11
C ALA A 278 -23.72 11.66 -8.47
N SER A 279 -24.23 12.89 -8.35
CA SER A 279 -25.59 13.15 -7.85
C SER A 279 -26.64 12.43 -8.70
N SER A 280 -27.80 12.16 -8.11
CA SER A 280 -28.90 11.38 -8.69
C SER A 280 -29.38 11.83 -10.08
N GLU A 281 -29.04 13.05 -10.52
CA GLU A 281 -29.46 13.66 -11.78
C GLU A 281 -28.43 13.51 -12.93
N GLN A 282 -27.18 13.12 -12.63
CA GLN A 282 -26.14 12.87 -13.63
C GLN A 282 -25.47 11.52 -13.34
N LYS A 283 -26.22 10.41 -13.42
CA LYS A 283 -25.60 9.08 -13.37
C LYS A 283 -24.68 8.91 -14.58
N SER A 284 -23.41 9.23 -14.42
CA SER A 284 -22.37 8.86 -15.38
C SER A 284 -22.49 7.36 -15.64
N SER A 285 -22.73 6.99 -16.89
CA SER A 285 -22.79 5.58 -17.31
C SER A 285 -21.41 4.95 -17.40
N THR A 286 -20.36 5.62 -16.91
CA THR A 286 -18.98 5.14 -16.95
C THR A 286 -18.84 3.89 -16.09
N VAL A 287 -18.78 2.74 -16.74
CA VAL A 287 -18.32 1.48 -16.14
C VAL A 287 -16.82 1.40 -16.38
N LEU A 288 -16.07 0.95 -15.37
CA LEU A 288 -14.63 0.73 -15.52
C LEU A 288 -14.37 -0.55 -16.33
N ASP A 289 -13.98 -0.40 -17.59
CA ASP A 289 -13.50 -1.51 -18.41
C ASP A 289 -11.99 -1.70 -18.24
N ILE A 290 -11.61 -2.63 -17.35
CA ILE A 290 -10.20 -2.92 -17.06
C ILE A 290 -9.44 -3.42 -18.30
N GLU A 291 -10.09 -4.17 -19.20
CA GLU A 291 -9.44 -4.65 -20.42
C GLU A 291 -9.14 -3.46 -21.36
N ALA A 292 -10.07 -2.51 -21.48
CA ALA A 292 -9.83 -1.29 -22.23
C ALA A 292 -8.71 -0.43 -21.61
N GLU A 293 -8.64 -0.31 -20.28
CA GLU A 293 -7.56 0.41 -19.58
C GLU A 293 -6.19 -0.26 -19.78
N ILE A 294 -6.12 -1.59 -19.68
CA ILE A 294 -4.90 -2.36 -19.98
C ILE A 294 -4.47 -2.07 -21.42
N LYS A 295 -5.39 -2.20 -22.37
CA LYS A 295 -5.10 -1.96 -23.78
C LYS A 295 -4.62 -0.53 -24.01
N LEU A 296 -5.26 0.46 -23.39
CA LEU A 296 -4.87 1.87 -23.48
C LEU A 296 -3.43 2.09 -22.99
N ALA A 297 -3.11 1.58 -21.80
CA ALA A 297 -1.79 1.75 -21.20
C ALA A 297 -0.67 1.15 -22.09
N PHE A 298 -0.87 -0.06 -22.62
CA PHE A 298 0.15 -0.73 -23.43
C PHE A 298 0.17 -0.32 -24.91
N ASP A 299 -0.97 0.00 -25.54
CA ASP A 299 -1.02 0.51 -26.91
C ASP A 299 -0.37 1.88 -27.01
N TYR A 300 -0.62 2.77 -26.04
CA TYR A 300 0.00 4.09 -26.00
C TYR A 300 1.52 3.97 -25.92
N SER A 301 2.02 3.08 -25.04
CA SER A 301 3.45 2.81 -24.91
C SER A 301 4.07 2.24 -26.18
N ARG A 302 3.36 1.40 -26.94
CA ARG A 302 3.88 0.82 -28.19
C ARG A 302 4.00 1.81 -29.34
N ARG A 303 3.19 2.86 -29.36
CA ARG A 303 3.15 3.84 -30.46
C ARG A 303 4.20 4.96 -30.33
N HIS A 304 4.87 5.06 -29.18
CA HIS A 304 5.85 6.12 -28.90
C HIS A 304 7.22 5.49 -28.61
N SER A 305 8.30 6.14 -29.06
CA SER A 305 9.66 5.68 -28.75
C SER A 305 9.91 5.77 -27.24
N VAL A 306 10.30 4.65 -26.63
CA VAL A 306 10.27 4.40 -25.18
C VAL A 306 11.28 5.23 -24.35
N ASP A 307 12.14 6.02 -24.99
CA ASP A 307 13.34 6.62 -24.38
C ASP A 307 13.36 8.16 -24.25
N SER A 308 12.22 8.85 -24.33
CA SER A 308 12.18 10.30 -24.03
C SER A 308 11.63 10.61 -22.63
N ALA A 309 12.21 11.63 -21.98
CA ALA A 309 11.64 12.19 -20.74
C ALA A 309 10.22 12.72 -20.94
N SER A 310 9.88 13.19 -22.14
CA SER A 310 8.52 13.61 -22.50
C SER A 310 7.52 12.45 -22.42
N PHE A 311 7.90 11.28 -22.95
CA PHE A 311 7.04 10.10 -22.94
C PHE A 311 6.77 9.61 -21.51
N ALA A 312 7.80 9.63 -20.65
CA ALA A 312 7.61 9.29 -19.24
C ALA A 312 6.58 10.22 -18.58
N GLN A 313 6.67 11.53 -18.80
CA GLN A 313 5.71 12.50 -18.25
C GLN A 313 4.30 12.32 -18.82
N GLU A 314 4.17 12.14 -20.14
CA GLU A 314 2.88 11.88 -20.79
C GLU A 314 2.17 10.64 -20.20
N MET A 315 2.93 9.58 -19.91
CA MET A 315 2.39 8.36 -19.31
C MET A 315 1.97 8.55 -17.84
N LYS A 316 2.63 9.45 -17.11
CA LYS A 316 2.21 9.83 -15.75
C LYS A 316 0.91 10.63 -15.81
N ASP A 317 0.84 11.61 -16.71
CA ASP A 317 -0.32 12.48 -16.90
C ASP A 317 -1.55 11.66 -17.37
N LEU A 318 -1.34 10.71 -18.29
CA LEU A 318 -2.38 9.77 -18.72
C LEU A 318 -2.92 8.97 -17.53
N GLY A 319 -2.05 8.35 -16.72
CA GLY A 319 -2.47 7.58 -15.56
C GLY A 319 -3.29 8.40 -14.56
N LEU A 320 -2.84 9.63 -14.27
CA LEU A 320 -3.54 10.55 -13.39
C LEU A 320 -4.91 10.95 -13.96
N GLN A 321 -4.98 11.22 -15.27
CA GLN A 321 -6.22 11.54 -15.96
C GLN A 321 -7.22 10.38 -15.88
N ARG A 322 -6.76 9.14 -16.12
CA ARG A 322 -7.62 7.95 -16.02
C ARG A 322 -8.08 7.69 -14.59
N ALA A 323 -7.20 7.84 -13.61
CA ALA A 323 -7.58 7.70 -12.19
C ALA A 323 -8.70 8.67 -11.81
N LYS A 324 -8.52 9.96 -12.13
CA LYS A 324 -9.50 11.02 -11.84
C LYS A 324 -10.83 10.79 -12.57
N LEU A 325 -10.79 10.34 -13.82
CA LEU A 325 -11.99 10.00 -14.59
C LEU A 325 -12.88 8.99 -13.86
N HIS A 326 -12.28 8.03 -13.16
CA HIS A 326 -13.01 6.97 -12.46
C HIS A 326 -13.17 7.21 -10.94
N GLY A 327 -12.77 8.36 -10.43
CA GLY A 327 -12.96 8.77 -9.02
C GLY A 327 -11.84 8.37 -8.05
N TRP A 328 -10.65 8.09 -8.57
CA TRP A 328 -9.42 7.88 -7.79
C TRP A 328 -8.49 9.09 -7.90
N GLN A 329 -7.79 9.42 -6.80
CA GLN A 329 -6.91 10.58 -6.74
C GLN A 329 -5.62 10.45 -7.56
N ASP A 330 -5.08 9.23 -7.69
CA ASP A 330 -3.83 8.96 -8.39
C ASP A 330 -3.77 7.56 -9.03
N THR A 331 -2.75 7.38 -9.85
CA THR A 331 -2.50 6.15 -10.63
C THR A 331 -2.24 4.93 -9.73
N TYR A 332 -1.58 5.13 -8.59
CA TYR A 332 -1.24 4.04 -7.67
C TYR A 332 -2.51 3.40 -7.10
N VAL A 333 -3.37 4.19 -6.44
CA VAL A 333 -4.58 3.65 -5.82
C VAL A 333 -5.57 3.11 -6.85
N PHE A 334 -5.60 3.70 -8.04
CA PHE A 334 -6.46 3.27 -9.13
C PHE A 334 -6.06 1.88 -9.66
N THR A 335 -4.76 1.68 -9.93
CA THR A 335 -4.25 0.38 -10.39
C THR A 335 -4.34 -0.70 -9.32
N LYS A 336 -4.18 -0.34 -8.03
CA LYS A 336 -4.42 -1.27 -6.91
C LYS A 336 -5.88 -1.70 -6.81
N ALA A 337 -6.83 -0.78 -6.98
CA ALA A 337 -8.25 -1.10 -7.01
C ALA A 337 -8.60 -2.05 -8.17
N MET A 338 -8.05 -1.81 -9.37
CA MET A 338 -8.20 -2.74 -10.50
C MET A 338 -7.61 -4.12 -10.20
N GLY A 339 -6.44 -4.19 -9.56
CA GLY A 339 -5.86 -5.47 -9.11
C GLY A 339 -6.77 -6.25 -8.17
N GLU A 340 -7.46 -5.58 -7.23
CA GLU A 340 -8.45 -6.21 -6.37
C GLU A 340 -9.65 -6.76 -7.15
N MET A 341 -10.19 -5.98 -8.09
CA MET A 341 -11.32 -6.40 -8.95
C MET A 341 -10.97 -7.65 -9.76
N VAL A 342 -9.76 -7.66 -10.34
CA VAL A 342 -9.24 -8.79 -11.11
C VAL A 342 -9.14 -10.04 -10.24
N ILE A 343 -8.52 -9.93 -9.06
CA ILE A 343 -8.43 -11.06 -8.10
C ILE A 343 -9.81 -11.58 -7.74
N ASN A 344 -10.72 -10.68 -7.36
CA ASN A 344 -12.06 -11.07 -6.94
C ASN A 344 -12.79 -11.83 -8.05
N SER A 345 -12.66 -11.37 -9.31
CA SER A 345 -13.31 -12.02 -10.45
C SER A 345 -12.74 -13.39 -10.82
N MET A 346 -11.47 -13.64 -10.51
CA MET A 346 -10.74 -14.82 -10.97
C MET A 346 -10.55 -15.89 -9.91
N ARG A 347 -10.69 -15.56 -8.63
CA ARG A 347 -10.32 -16.46 -7.52
C ARG A 347 -11.00 -17.82 -7.56
N GLY A 348 -12.19 -17.93 -8.16
CA GLY A 348 -13.02 -19.13 -8.10
C GLY A 348 -13.36 -19.46 -6.64
N GLU A 349 -12.99 -20.66 -6.21
CA GLU A 349 -13.20 -21.14 -4.84
C GLU A 349 -12.03 -20.85 -3.90
N VAL A 350 -10.95 -20.21 -4.38
CA VAL A 350 -9.80 -19.86 -3.53
C VAL A 350 -10.22 -18.76 -2.53
N PRO A 351 -10.13 -18.99 -1.21
CA PRO A 351 -10.36 -17.94 -0.22
C PRO A 351 -9.32 -16.83 -0.38
N VAL A 352 -9.80 -15.59 -0.47
CA VAL A 352 -8.97 -14.39 -0.62
C VAL A 352 -9.12 -13.52 0.62
N VAL A 353 -8.01 -13.14 1.23
CA VAL A 353 -7.94 -12.06 2.21
C VAL A 353 -7.26 -10.87 1.59
N THR A 354 -7.86 -9.69 1.71
CA THR A 354 -7.27 -8.42 1.27
C THR A 354 -7.02 -7.53 2.46
N ILE A 355 -5.75 -7.29 2.73
CA ILE A 355 -5.30 -6.36 3.77
C ILE A 355 -5.13 -4.99 3.14
N ARG A 356 -5.91 -4.01 3.59
CA ARG A 356 -5.87 -2.62 3.16
C ARG A 356 -5.35 -1.77 4.34
N PRO A 357 -4.03 -1.68 4.52
CA PRO A 357 -3.47 -0.79 5.52
C PRO A 357 -3.60 0.68 5.09
N SER A 358 -3.70 1.59 6.06
CA SER A 358 -3.44 3.02 5.84
C SER A 358 -1.93 3.28 5.69
N VAL A 359 -1.44 4.49 5.98
CA VAL A 359 -0.01 4.81 5.84
C VAL A 359 0.80 3.98 6.84
N ILE A 360 1.59 3.03 6.33
CA ILE A 360 2.41 2.16 7.17
C ILE A 360 3.68 2.90 7.58
N GLU A 361 3.85 3.06 8.89
CA GLU A 361 5.04 3.64 9.49
C GLU A 361 5.86 2.61 10.27
N SER A 362 6.91 3.07 10.95
CA SER A 362 7.81 2.22 11.75
C SER A 362 7.09 1.24 12.68
N THR A 363 7.77 0.16 13.04
CA THR A 363 7.27 -0.77 14.07
C THR A 363 7.04 -0.05 15.40
N TRP A 364 5.94 -0.37 16.08
CA TRP A 364 5.62 0.19 17.39
C TRP A 364 6.30 -0.58 18.51
N ARG A 365 6.24 -1.92 18.48
CA ARG A 365 6.87 -2.78 19.50
C ARG A 365 7.66 -3.93 18.90
N ASP A 366 7.14 -4.58 17.88
CA ASP A 366 7.64 -5.87 17.40
C ASP A 366 8.42 -5.75 16.08
N PRO A 367 9.58 -6.43 15.90
CA PRO A 367 10.36 -7.13 16.94
C PRO A 367 11.11 -6.19 17.89
N PHE A 368 11.22 -4.91 17.55
CA PHE A 368 11.67 -3.82 18.41
C PHE A 368 11.11 -2.49 17.87
N PRO A 369 10.92 -1.46 18.70
CA PRO A 369 10.34 -0.18 18.28
C PRO A 369 11.21 0.57 17.28
N GLY A 370 10.58 1.25 16.33
CA GLY A 370 11.19 2.24 15.45
C GLY A 370 11.88 1.65 14.21
N TRP A 371 11.85 0.33 14.00
CA TRP A 371 12.40 -0.25 12.77
C TRP A 371 11.56 0.15 11.56
N MET A 372 12.22 0.65 10.52
CA MET A 372 11.61 1.00 9.25
C MET A 372 12.61 0.94 8.10
N GLU A 373 12.09 0.89 6.88
CA GLU A 373 12.92 0.95 5.68
C GLU A 373 12.25 1.78 4.58
N GLY A 374 13.07 2.62 3.95
CA GLY A 374 12.65 3.55 2.91
C GLY A 374 12.04 4.82 3.47
N ASN A 375 11.82 5.78 2.57
CA ASN A 375 11.18 7.06 2.87
C ASN A 375 9.68 6.93 2.51
N ARG A 376 8.81 6.98 3.52
CA ARG A 376 7.35 6.79 3.42
C ARG A 376 6.63 8.10 3.17
N MET A 377 5.32 8.13 3.39
CA MET A 377 4.52 9.29 3.06
C MET A 377 4.70 10.43 4.07
N MET A 378 4.77 10.14 5.37
CA MET A 378 4.99 11.18 6.38
C MET A 378 6.46 11.62 6.43
N ASP A 379 7.39 10.69 6.19
CA ASP A 379 8.82 10.85 6.37
C ASP A 379 9.46 12.07 5.66
N PRO A 380 9.16 12.39 4.39
CA PRO A 380 9.74 13.56 3.73
C PRO A 380 9.39 14.85 4.47
N VAL A 381 8.15 14.98 4.94
CA VAL A 381 7.69 16.16 5.70
C VAL A 381 8.47 16.25 7.02
N VAL A 382 8.61 15.14 7.74
CA VAL A 382 9.39 15.06 9.00
C VAL A 382 10.85 15.45 8.77
N LEU A 383 11.48 14.89 7.74
CA LEU A 383 12.89 15.12 7.42
C LEU A 383 13.15 16.56 6.97
N TYR A 384 12.31 17.10 6.07
CA TYR A 384 12.48 18.46 5.58
C TYR A 384 12.15 19.50 6.66
N TYR A 385 11.14 19.24 7.48
CA TYR A 385 10.84 20.10 8.63
C TYR A 385 12.01 20.14 9.60
N GLY A 386 12.51 18.99 10.04
CA GLY A 386 13.63 18.90 10.96
C GLY A 386 14.92 19.56 10.47
N LYS A 387 15.14 19.55 9.15
CA LYS A 387 16.29 20.22 8.50
C LYS A 387 16.09 21.72 8.32
N GLY A 388 14.97 22.27 8.78
CA GLY A 388 14.59 23.66 8.56
C GLY A 388 14.42 23.99 7.07
N GLN A 389 14.11 23.00 6.24
CA GLN A 389 13.91 23.14 4.78
C GLN A 389 12.43 23.35 4.43
N LEU A 390 11.52 22.82 5.25
CA LEU A 390 10.07 22.94 5.09
C LEU A 390 9.46 23.49 6.38
N THR A 391 9.14 24.78 6.47
CA THR A 391 8.58 25.40 7.70
C THR A 391 7.08 25.60 7.66
N GLY A 392 6.45 25.21 6.57
CA GLY A 392 5.01 25.09 6.48
C GLY A 392 4.62 24.04 5.45
N PHE A 393 3.40 23.54 5.55
CA PHE A 393 2.92 22.45 4.72
C PHE A 393 1.44 22.57 4.37
N LEU A 394 1.07 22.01 3.22
CA LEU A 394 -0.30 22.03 2.72
C LEU A 394 -1.12 20.89 3.36
N ALA A 395 -1.90 21.22 4.39
CA ALA A 395 -2.78 20.27 5.06
C ALA A 395 -3.90 21.00 5.81
N ASP A 396 -5.07 20.36 5.91
CA ASP A 396 -6.13 20.77 6.82
C ASP A 396 -5.66 20.49 8.27
N PRO A 397 -5.58 21.51 9.16
CA PRO A 397 -5.22 21.31 10.56
C PRO A 397 -6.09 20.30 11.30
N GLU A 398 -7.37 20.17 10.90
CA GLU A 398 -8.33 19.22 11.47
C GLU A 398 -8.43 17.91 10.66
N GLY A 399 -7.66 17.83 9.56
CA GLY A 399 -7.56 16.66 8.71
C GLY A 399 -6.90 15.49 9.46
N VAL A 400 -7.41 14.27 9.22
CA VAL A 400 -6.85 13.06 9.81
C VAL A 400 -5.78 12.49 8.89
N LEU A 401 -4.57 12.33 9.42
CA LEU A 401 -3.52 11.53 8.82
C LEU A 401 -3.66 10.10 9.34
N ASP A 402 -4.19 9.21 8.50
CA ASP A 402 -4.36 7.82 8.89
C ASP A 402 -3.04 7.05 8.76
N VAL A 403 -2.41 6.78 9.91
CA VAL A 403 -1.15 6.02 10.03
C VAL A 403 -1.34 4.75 10.85
N VAL A 404 -0.54 3.74 10.56
CA VAL A 404 -0.53 2.47 11.27
C VAL A 404 0.89 1.90 11.41
N PRO A 405 1.30 1.39 12.58
CA PRO A 405 2.59 0.72 12.73
C PRO A 405 2.68 -0.59 11.93
N ALA A 406 3.85 -0.86 11.33
CA ALA A 406 4.05 -2.04 10.48
C ALA A 406 3.79 -3.39 11.18
N ASP A 407 4.13 -3.50 12.45
CA ASP A 407 3.92 -4.71 13.26
C ASP A 407 2.44 -4.99 13.50
N MET A 408 1.60 -3.96 13.66
CA MET A 408 0.15 -4.14 13.75
C MET A 408 -0.45 -4.63 12.42
N VAL A 409 0.02 -4.11 11.28
CA VAL A 409 -0.39 -4.61 9.96
C VAL A 409 -0.02 -6.07 9.78
N VAL A 410 1.20 -6.46 10.15
CA VAL A 410 1.66 -7.85 10.09
C VAL A 410 0.83 -8.75 11.01
N ASN A 411 0.56 -8.32 12.24
CA ASN A 411 -0.21 -9.14 13.18
C ASN A 411 -1.66 -9.34 12.71
N ALA A 412 -2.32 -8.30 12.19
CA ALA A 412 -3.64 -8.41 11.57
C ALA A 412 -3.62 -9.33 10.34
N THR A 413 -2.56 -9.24 9.52
CA THR A 413 -2.33 -10.13 8.37
C THR A 413 -2.24 -11.58 8.81
N LEU A 414 -1.44 -11.92 9.82
CA LEU A 414 -1.31 -13.29 10.33
C LEU A 414 -2.63 -13.81 10.93
N ALA A 415 -3.30 -12.98 11.74
CA ALA A 415 -4.58 -13.34 12.34
C ALA A 415 -5.67 -13.61 11.28
N SER A 416 -5.78 -12.75 10.28
CA SER A 416 -6.77 -12.93 9.20
C SER A 416 -6.50 -14.15 8.34
N MET A 417 -5.23 -14.49 8.06
CA MET A 417 -4.87 -15.73 7.38
C MET A 417 -5.28 -16.95 8.18
N ALA A 418 -5.05 -16.94 9.50
CA ALA A 418 -5.45 -18.05 10.36
C ALA A 418 -6.96 -18.21 10.42
N TYR A 419 -7.70 -17.11 10.57
CA TYR A 419 -9.16 -17.13 10.61
C TYR A 419 -9.79 -17.66 9.31
N HIS A 420 -9.33 -17.18 8.16
CA HIS A 420 -9.91 -17.52 6.86
C HIS A 420 -9.32 -18.77 6.19
N GLY A 421 -8.10 -19.15 6.55
CA GLY A 421 -7.45 -20.37 6.03
C GLY A 421 -7.58 -21.58 6.97
N GLY A 422 -7.97 -21.36 8.22
CA GLY A 422 -8.09 -22.37 9.25
C GLY A 422 -9.41 -23.15 9.23
N ALA A 423 -9.61 -23.98 10.26
CA ALA A 423 -10.81 -24.82 10.38
C ALA A 423 -12.10 -24.01 10.59
N ALA A 424 -11.99 -22.80 11.15
CA ALA A 424 -13.10 -21.88 11.38
C ALA A 424 -13.41 -20.99 10.15
N SER A 425 -12.83 -21.29 8.98
CA SER A 425 -13.03 -20.50 7.78
C SER A 425 -14.52 -20.38 7.43
N PRO A 426 -15.04 -19.17 7.15
CA PRO A 426 -16.43 -18.97 6.74
C PRO A 426 -16.71 -19.46 5.31
N GLY A 427 -15.72 -20.03 4.63
CA GLY A 427 -15.83 -20.57 3.27
C GLY A 427 -15.18 -19.69 2.21
N PRO A 428 -15.39 -20.01 0.92
CA PRO A 428 -14.77 -19.30 -0.19
C PRO A 428 -15.35 -17.87 -0.31
N GLY A 429 -14.48 -16.88 -0.49
CA GLY A 429 -14.88 -15.48 -0.46
C GLY A 429 -13.69 -14.54 -0.62
N MET A 430 -14.00 -13.24 -0.74
CA MET A 430 -13.00 -12.18 -0.60
C MET A 430 -13.34 -11.38 0.65
N HIS A 431 -12.44 -11.42 1.63
CA HIS A 431 -12.59 -10.75 2.92
C HIS A 431 -11.63 -9.57 3.00
N VAL A 432 -12.15 -8.40 3.36
CA VAL A 432 -11.38 -7.15 3.37
C VAL A 432 -11.17 -6.69 4.80
N TYR A 433 -9.95 -6.29 5.11
CA TYR A 433 -9.56 -5.72 6.40
C TYR A 433 -8.89 -4.36 6.19
N HIS A 434 -9.51 -3.29 6.68
CA HIS A 434 -8.86 -1.99 6.82
C HIS A 434 -8.05 -1.97 8.12
N VAL A 435 -6.72 -2.07 8.01
CA VAL A 435 -5.84 -1.90 9.16
C VAL A 435 -5.47 -0.42 9.24
N SER A 436 -6.23 0.32 10.03
CA SER A 436 -6.26 1.78 10.00
C SER A 436 -6.61 2.36 11.37
N SER A 437 -6.32 3.65 11.55
CA SER A 437 -6.49 4.38 12.81
C SER A 437 -7.66 5.37 12.81
N SER A 438 -8.13 5.82 11.64
CA SER A 438 -8.96 7.02 11.51
C SER A 438 -10.32 6.99 12.23
N THR A 439 -10.93 5.83 12.46
CA THR A 439 -12.23 5.71 13.14
C THR A 439 -12.12 5.49 14.65
N VAL A 440 -10.96 5.03 15.13
CA VAL A 440 -10.82 4.53 16.51
C VAL A 440 -9.74 5.24 17.32
N ASN A 441 -8.72 5.79 16.66
CA ASN A 441 -7.62 6.54 17.28
C ASN A 441 -6.97 7.49 16.27
N PRO A 442 -7.68 8.53 15.77
CA PRO A 442 -7.19 9.38 14.69
C PRO A 442 -5.98 10.23 15.09
N LEU A 443 -4.95 10.29 14.23
CA LEU A 443 -3.90 11.29 14.29
C LEU A 443 -4.27 12.49 13.41
N VAL A 444 -4.31 13.68 13.97
CA VAL A 444 -4.70 14.91 13.27
C VAL A 444 -3.45 15.72 12.86
N PHE A 445 -3.46 16.39 11.70
CA PHE A 445 -2.30 17.14 11.20
C PHE A 445 -1.86 18.28 12.13
N GLY A 446 -2.80 18.96 12.79
CA GLY A 446 -2.50 19.94 13.83
C GLY A 446 -1.64 19.35 14.95
N ASP A 447 -2.02 18.18 15.45
CA ASP A 447 -1.26 17.46 16.49
C ASP A 447 0.09 16.97 15.99
N LEU A 448 0.15 16.41 14.78
CA LEU A 448 1.41 16.02 14.15
C LEU A 448 2.37 17.21 14.10
N SER A 449 1.92 18.36 13.59
CA SER A 449 2.74 19.57 13.47
C SER A 449 3.32 20.00 14.83
N ARG A 450 2.53 19.89 15.90
CA ARG A 450 2.94 20.16 17.28
C ARG A 450 3.96 19.14 17.79
N PHE A 451 3.74 17.85 17.55
CA PHE A 451 4.68 16.79 17.93
C PHE A 451 6.03 16.95 17.24
N LEU A 452 6.04 17.28 15.94
CA LEU A 452 7.27 17.56 15.20
C LEU A 452 8.02 18.75 15.81
N PHE A 453 7.33 19.87 16.04
CA PHE A 453 7.95 21.04 16.66
C PHE A 453 8.54 20.72 18.05
N GLN A 454 7.80 20.00 18.89
CA GLN A 454 8.27 19.59 20.22
C GLN A 454 9.52 18.69 20.14
N HIS A 455 9.52 17.71 19.23
CA HIS A 455 10.66 16.83 19.05
C HIS A 455 11.91 17.60 18.58
N PHE A 456 11.80 18.38 17.50
CA PHE A 456 12.95 19.10 16.93
C PHE A 456 13.42 20.29 17.78
N THR A 457 12.58 20.82 18.67
CA THR A 457 13.03 21.78 19.70
C THR A 457 13.92 21.11 20.75
N ARG A 458 13.59 19.87 21.17
CA ARG A 458 14.34 19.13 22.19
C ARG A 458 15.58 18.42 21.62
N SER A 459 15.46 17.90 20.40
CA SER A 459 16.51 17.16 19.71
C SER A 459 16.62 17.68 18.27
N PRO A 460 17.19 18.88 18.06
CA PRO A 460 17.35 19.44 16.71
C PRO A 460 18.31 18.59 15.86
N TYR A 461 18.19 18.70 14.54
CA TYR A 461 19.30 18.26 13.67
C TYR A 461 20.48 19.21 13.82
N SER A 462 21.66 18.71 13.48
CA SER A 462 22.85 19.54 13.33
C SER A 462 23.05 19.91 11.86
N ASP A 463 23.50 21.13 11.60
CA ASP A 463 24.01 21.53 10.30
C ASP A 463 25.41 20.97 10.04
N ALA A 464 26.00 21.33 8.90
CA ALA A 464 27.35 20.89 8.53
C ALA A 464 28.45 21.39 9.47
N ALA A 465 28.19 22.46 10.24
CA ALA A 465 29.10 23.01 11.25
C ALA A 465 28.84 22.44 12.66
N GLY A 466 27.94 21.46 12.78
CA GLY A 466 27.55 20.85 14.05
C GLY A 466 26.59 21.71 14.88
N GLN A 467 26.11 22.84 14.36
CA GLN A 467 25.21 23.74 15.08
C GLN A 467 23.76 23.24 15.00
N PRO A 468 22.97 23.39 16.08
CA PRO A 468 21.59 22.96 16.07
C PRO A 468 20.75 23.80 15.09
N ILE A 469 20.01 23.12 14.22
CA ILE A 469 19.03 23.70 13.31
C ILE A 469 17.75 23.96 14.11
N LEU A 470 17.49 25.24 14.38
CA LEU A 470 16.25 25.67 15.03
C LEU A 470 15.14 25.76 13.99
N VAL A 471 13.99 25.15 14.30
CA VAL A 471 12.83 25.11 13.42
C VAL A 471 11.66 25.85 14.08
N PRO A 472 10.98 26.77 13.39
CA PRO A 472 9.78 27.41 13.92
C PRO A 472 8.60 26.43 13.97
N PRO A 473 7.53 26.74 14.74
CA PRO A 473 6.26 26.02 14.62
C PRO A 473 5.82 25.95 13.15
N MET A 474 5.44 24.75 12.70
CA MET A 474 5.04 24.54 11.32
C MET A 474 3.75 25.30 11.01
N ARG A 475 3.73 26.04 9.90
CA ARG A 475 2.52 26.69 9.40
C ARG A 475 1.74 25.74 8.50
N LEU A 476 0.43 25.62 8.70
CA LEU A 476 -0.44 24.81 7.84
C LEU A 476 -1.24 25.71 6.90
N PHE A 477 -1.38 25.28 5.65
CA PHE A 477 -2.07 26.02 4.59
C PHE A 477 -3.22 25.20 4.00
N ASP A 478 -4.33 25.87 3.73
CA ASP A 478 -5.56 25.28 3.17
C ASP A 478 -5.58 25.24 1.63
N SER A 479 -4.64 25.93 0.98
CA SER A 479 -4.63 26.12 -0.47
C SER A 479 -3.22 26.12 -1.06
N MET A 480 -3.09 25.54 -2.25
CA MET A 480 -1.82 25.45 -2.97
C MET A 480 -1.22 26.82 -3.30
N GLU A 481 -2.06 27.82 -3.54
CA GLU A 481 -1.62 29.19 -3.82
C GLU A 481 -0.90 29.81 -2.61
N GLN A 482 -1.52 29.75 -1.43
CA GLN A 482 -0.91 30.27 -0.20
C GLN A 482 0.36 29.49 0.16
N PHE A 483 0.31 28.16 0.04
CA PHE A 483 1.46 27.31 0.29
C PHE A 483 2.64 27.64 -0.63
N ALA A 484 2.41 27.73 -1.95
CA ALA A 484 3.46 28.05 -2.92
C ALA A 484 4.05 29.44 -2.67
N SER A 485 3.20 30.46 -2.46
CA SER A 485 3.64 31.83 -2.15
C SER A 485 4.49 31.88 -0.88
N TYR A 486 4.10 31.14 0.16
CA TYR A 486 4.88 31.04 1.39
C TYR A 486 6.24 30.38 1.17
N VAL A 487 6.29 29.25 0.46
CA VAL A 487 7.53 28.51 0.19
C VAL A 487 8.52 29.38 -0.60
N GLU A 488 8.04 30.10 -1.62
CA GLU A 488 8.86 31.05 -2.39
C GLU A 488 9.42 32.16 -1.50
N THR A 489 8.56 32.80 -0.70
CA THR A 489 8.95 33.90 0.18
C THR A 489 9.96 33.45 1.24
N ASP A 490 9.70 32.33 1.89
CA ASP A 490 10.57 31.75 2.92
C ASP A 490 11.93 31.33 2.35
N ALA A 491 11.97 30.75 1.15
CA ALA A 491 13.21 30.41 0.48
C ALA A 491 14.07 31.64 0.15
N LEU A 492 13.46 32.73 -0.33
CA LEU A 492 14.14 34.01 -0.58
C LEU A 492 14.70 34.62 0.71
N LEU A 493 13.91 34.66 1.78
CA LEU A 493 14.34 35.20 3.08
C LEU A 493 15.56 34.44 3.64
N ARG A 494 15.54 33.10 3.56
CA ARG A 494 16.68 32.27 3.99
C ARG A 494 17.92 32.52 3.15
N GLN A 495 17.76 32.73 1.85
CA GLN A 495 18.88 33.06 0.98
C GLN A 495 19.51 34.42 1.34
N SER A 496 18.68 35.44 1.58
CA SER A 496 19.15 36.76 2.00
C SER A 496 19.93 36.68 3.32
N ALA A 497 19.42 35.95 4.32
CA ALA A 497 20.08 35.77 5.61
C ALA A 497 21.46 35.07 5.49
N ARG A 498 21.58 34.07 4.60
CA ARG A 498 22.86 33.39 4.32
C ARG A 498 23.87 34.29 3.59
N SER A 499 23.38 35.22 2.77
CA SER A 499 24.23 36.16 2.03
C SER A 499 24.78 37.28 2.92
N SER A 500 24.04 37.67 3.95
CA SER A 500 24.46 38.69 4.93
C SER A 500 25.47 38.19 5.95
N SER A 501 25.60 36.86 6.14
CA SER A 501 26.51 36.23 7.11
C SER A 501 27.87 35.84 6.52
N SER A 502 28.09 35.95 5.21
CA SER A 502 29.34 35.59 4.52
C SER A 502 30.32 36.76 4.37
N SER A 503 30.62 37.49 5.44
CA SER A 503 31.40 38.74 5.41
C SER A 503 32.94 38.60 5.36
N ALA A 504 33.48 37.43 5.00
CA ALA A 504 34.94 37.21 4.94
C ALA A 504 35.37 36.24 3.82
N ASP A 505 34.81 36.35 2.61
CA ASP A 505 35.22 35.50 1.49
C ASP A 505 36.29 36.18 0.62
N SER A 506 37.51 35.62 0.59
CA SER A 506 38.66 36.07 -0.20
C SER A 506 38.57 35.68 -1.68
N SER A 507 37.40 35.25 -2.14
CA SER A 507 37.15 34.76 -3.50
C SER A 507 37.06 35.90 -4.54
N SER A 508 37.42 35.58 -5.79
CA SER A 508 37.37 36.56 -6.88
C SER A 508 35.91 36.99 -7.18
N PRO A 509 35.69 38.18 -7.78
CA PRO A 509 34.35 38.62 -8.18
C PRO A 509 33.58 37.60 -9.04
N GLU A 510 34.28 36.92 -9.94
CA GLU A 510 33.72 35.88 -10.81
C GLU A 510 33.30 34.63 -10.02
N GLN A 511 34.12 34.18 -9.06
CA GLN A 511 33.79 33.06 -8.18
C GLN A 511 32.58 33.37 -7.29
N ARG A 512 32.42 34.62 -6.83
CA ARG A 512 31.24 35.06 -6.07
C ARG A 512 29.98 35.04 -6.92
N LEU A 513 30.06 35.48 -8.18
CA LEU A 513 28.93 35.41 -9.12
C LEU A 513 28.49 33.98 -9.41
N ILE A 514 29.43 33.08 -9.71
CA ILE A 514 29.15 31.65 -9.94
C ILE A 514 28.53 31.00 -8.70
N SER A 515 29.07 31.28 -7.52
CA SER A 515 28.56 30.73 -6.26
C SER A 515 27.15 31.24 -5.93
N ARG A 516 26.89 32.54 -6.18
CA ARG A 516 25.55 33.14 -6.05
C ARG A 516 24.56 32.51 -7.01
N GLN A 517 24.94 32.31 -8.28
CA GLN A 517 24.07 31.66 -9.27
C GLN A 517 23.74 30.22 -8.86
N ARG A 518 24.74 29.44 -8.44
CA ARG A 518 24.51 28.08 -7.92
C ARG A 518 23.57 28.07 -6.71
N ALA A 519 23.71 29.03 -5.80
CA ALA A 519 22.81 29.15 -4.66
C ALA A 519 21.37 29.47 -5.07
N LEU A 520 21.18 30.32 -6.08
CA LEU A 520 19.87 30.60 -6.68
C LEU A 520 19.26 29.35 -7.34
N ASP A 521 20.04 28.62 -8.13
CA ASP A 521 19.57 27.41 -8.81
C ASP A 521 19.16 26.32 -7.80
N LEU A 522 19.93 26.16 -6.71
CA LEU A 522 19.59 25.25 -5.62
C LEU A 522 18.33 25.69 -4.86
N CYS A 523 18.17 26.99 -4.65
CA CYS A 523 16.97 27.57 -4.03
C CYS A 523 15.73 27.30 -4.88
N ALA A 524 15.79 27.59 -6.18
CA ALA A 524 14.70 27.36 -7.12
C ALA A 524 14.30 25.87 -7.17
N LYS A 525 15.27 24.96 -7.25
CA LYS A 525 15.01 23.51 -7.20
C LYS A 525 14.37 23.07 -5.88
N SER A 526 14.79 23.66 -4.76
CA SER A 526 14.20 23.35 -3.44
C SER A 526 12.75 23.82 -3.35
N VAL A 527 12.43 24.99 -3.91
CA VAL A 527 11.06 25.51 -3.99
C VAL A 527 10.21 24.58 -4.86
N GLU A 528 10.67 24.27 -6.08
CA GLU A 528 9.98 23.37 -7.01
C GLU A 528 9.68 22.01 -6.36
N GLN A 529 10.68 21.41 -5.70
CA GLN A 529 10.52 20.15 -5.00
C GLN A 529 9.50 20.22 -3.86
N THR A 530 9.46 21.33 -3.13
CA THR A 530 8.54 21.52 -2.00
C THR A 530 7.11 21.75 -2.47
N VAL A 531 6.92 22.56 -3.50
CA VAL A 531 5.60 22.77 -4.14
C VAL A 531 5.08 21.47 -4.73
N TYR A 532 5.96 20.72 -5.42
CA TYR A 532 5.63 19.39 -5.92
C TYR A 532 5.20 18.44 -4.80
N LEU A 533 5.92 18.40 -3.66
CA LEU A 533 5.55 17.59 -2.50
C LEU A 533 4.13 17.92 -1.98
N GLY A 534 3.80 19.22 -1.88
CA GLY A 534 2.45 19.65 -1.52
C GLY A 534 1.39 19.16 -2.51
N SER A 535 1.67 19.25 -3.81
CA SER A 535 0.74 18.83 -4.86
C SER A 535 0.43 17.32 -4.84
N ILE A 536 1.44 16.47 -4.61
CA ILE A 536 1.25 15.02 -4.58
C ILE A 536 0.54 14.55 -3.30
N TYR A 537 0.68 15.27 -2.19
CA TYR A 537 0.08 14.90 -0.91
C TYR A 537 -1.28 15.56 -0.68
N GLN A 538 -1.62 16.62 -1.41
CA GLN A 538 -2.91 17.31 -1.29
C GLN A 538 -4.12 16.37 -1.26
N PRO A 539 -4.26 15.35 -2.13
CA PRO A 539 -5.45 14.48 -2.08
C PRO A 539 -5.59 13.70 -0.77
N TYR A 540 -4.49 13.53 -0.05
CA TYR A 540 -4.43 12.81 1.20
C TYR A 540 -4.49 13.73 2.42
N THR A 541 -3.87 14.90 2.36
CA THR A 541 -3.88 15.87 3.46
C THR A 541 -5.24 16.56 3.64
N PHE A 542 -6.11 16.46 2.63
CA PHE A 542 -7.50 16.91 2.66
C PHE A 542 -8.49 15.74 2.50
N TYR A 543 -8.07 14.51 2.79
CA TYR A 543 -8.95 13.36 2.64
C TYR A 543 -10.03 13.32 3.75
N GLY A 544 -11.29 13.50 3.36
CA GLY A 544 -12.43 13.47 4.28
C GLY A 544 -13.03 12.07 4.53
N GLY A 545 -12.45 11.01 3.96
CA GLY A 545 -12.83 9.62 4.27
C GLY A 545 -12.25 9.14 5.60
N ARG A 546 -12.96 8.26 6.29
CA ARG A 546 -12.54 7.56 7.51
C ARG A 546 -12.75 6.06 7.29
N PHE A 547 -11.70 5.28 7.42
CA PHE A 547 -11.74 3.85 7.11
C PHE A 547 -12.35 3.09 8.27
N ASP A 548 -13.56 2.58 8.07
CA ASP A 548 -14.17 1.63 8.98
C ASP A 548 -13.26 0.41 9.12
N ASN A 549 -13.08 -0.07 10.34
CA ASN A 549 -12.21 -1.20 10.68
C ASN A 549 -12.97 -2.29 11.45
N GLY A 550 -14.30 -2.36 11.30
CA GLY A 550 -15.16 -3.26 12.05
C GLY A 550 -14.80 -4.75 11.93
N ASN A 551 -14.40 -5.22 10.74
CA ASN A 551 -13.90 -6.58 10.54
C ASN A 551 -12.58 -6.79 11.28
N THR A 552 -11.68 -5.80 11.25
CA THR A 552 -10.39 -5.84 11.96
C THR A 552 -10.60 -5.89 13.47
N GLU A 553 -11.53 -5.10 14.00
CA GLU A 553 -11.92 -5.14 15.41
C GLU A 553 -12.55 -6.48 15.81
N ALA A 554 -13.47 -7.00 15.00
CA ALA A 554 -14.10 -8.29 15.24
C ALA A 554 -13.08 -9.44 15.24
N LEU A 555 -12.11 -9.39 14.33
CA LEU A 555 -11.00 -10.34 14.28
C LEU A 555 -10.14 -10.26 15.55
N PHE A 556 -9.78 -9.06 16.00
CA PHE A 556 -9.05 -8.90 17.27
C PHE A 556 -9.87 -9.44 18.44
N ALA A 557 -11.17 -9.14 18.49
CA ALA A 557 -12.06 -9.57 19.57
C ALA A 557 -12.12 -11.10 19.69
N ALA A 558 -12.15 -11.82 18.55
CA ALA A 558 -12.21 -13.28 18.48
C ALA A 558 -10.92 -14.00 18.95
N MET A 559 -9.81 -13.28 19.11
CA MET A 559 -8.55 -13.85 19.59
C MET A 559 -8.56 -14.12 21.10
N SER A 560 -7.86 -15.17 21.51
CA SER A 560 -7.61 -15.44 22.93
C SER A 560 -6.69 -14.37 23.55
N PRO A 561 -6.67 -14.21 24.89
CA PRO A 561 -5.75 -13.29 25.55
C PRO A 561 -4.27 -13.53 25.21
N ALA A 562 -3.87 -14.79 25.08
CA ALA A 562 -2.49 -15.16 24.72
C ALA A 562 -2.15 -14.75 23.28
N GLU A 563 -3.08 -14.94 22.34
CA GLU A 563 -2.92 -14.47 20.96
C GLU A 563 -2.89 -12.95 20.88
N LYS A 564 -3.78 -12.25 21.60
CA LYS A 564 -3.79 -10.78 21.66
C LYS A 564 -2.45 -10.23 22.14
N ALA A 565 -1.86 -10.86 23.15
CA ALA A 565 -0.54 -10.48 23.64
C ALA A 565 0.58 -10.72 22.61
N ARG A 566 0.49 -11.81 21.84
CA ARG A 566 1.54 -12.24 20.90
C ARG A 566 1.43 -11.59 19.52
N PHE A 567 0.22 -11.32 19.06
CA PHE A 567 -0.12 -10.79 17.75
C PHE A 567 -1.03 -9.56 17.92
N HIS A 568 -0.59 -8.59 18.71
CA HIS A 568 -1.37 -7.39 19.01
C HIS A 568 -1.52 -6.47 17.78
N PHE A 569 -2.74 -6.03 17.48
CA PHE A 569 -3.00 -5.04 16.41
C PHE A 569 -4.14 -4.06 16.71
N ASP A 570 -4.50 -3.87 18.00
CA ASP A 570 -5.45 -2.82 18.37
C ASP A 570 -4.74 -1.45 18.43
N VAL A 571 -4.99 -0.64 17.39
CA VAL A 571 -4.41 0.71 17.22
C VAL A 571 -4.82 1.71 18.31
N ARG A 572 -5.87 1.44 19.09
CA ARG A 572 -6.25 2.29 20.25
C ARG A 572 -5.18 2.32 21.34
N SER A 573 -4.30 1.32 21.34
CA SER A 573 -3.19 1.23 22.29
C SER A 573 -2.00 2.14 21.94
N VAL A 574 -2.01 2.81 20.78
CA VAL A 574 -0.93 3.71 20.36
C VAL A 574 -1.14 5.09 20.99
N ASP A 575 -0.18 5.51 21.83
CA ASP A 575 -0.03 6.92 22.20
C ASP A 575 0.70 7.65 21.07
N TRP A 576 0.01 8.50 20.34
CA TRP A 576 0.58 9.22 19.20
C TRP A 576 1.71 10.17 19.60
N THR A 577 1.67 10.75 20.79
CA THR A 577 2.75 11.63 21.26
C THR A 577 4.02 10.82 21.42
N ASP A 578 3.96 9.72 22.17
CA ASP A 578 5.12 8.86 22.41
C ASP A 578 5.61 8.20 21.11
N TYR A 579 4.68 7.62 20.34
CA TYR A 579 5.02 6.93 19.10
C TYR A 579 5.69 7.88 18.10
N ILE A 580 5.15 9.08 17.85
CA ILE A 580 5.78 10.00 16.90
C ILE A 580 7.10 10.53 17.46
N THR A 581 7.13 11.02 18.70
CA THR A 581 8.29 11.76 19.23
C THR A 581 9.45 10.87 19.67
N ASN A 582 9.17 9.69 20.23
CA ASN A 582 10.17 8.84 20.87
C ASN A 582 10.44 7.54 20.11
N VAL A 583 9.55 7.11 19.21
CA VAL A 583 9.72 5.87 18.44
C VAL A 583 10.01 6.16 16.96
N HIS A 584 9.07 6.81 16.28
CA HIS A 584 9.10 6.96 14.83
C HIS A 584 10.18 7.93 14.36
N ILE A 585 10.23 9.17 14.86
CA ILE A 585 11.27 10.13 14.43
C ILE A 585 12.69 9.61 14.75
N PRO A 586 12.98 9.07 15.95
CA PRO A 586 14.27 8.43 16.20
C PRO A 586 14.57 7.23 15.29
N GLY A 587 13.57 6.40 15.00
CA GLY A 587 13.66 5.30 14.04
C GLY A 587 14.03 5.79 12.64
N LEU A 588 13.34 6.81 12.15
CA LEU A 588 13.59 7.45 10.85
C LEU A 588 15.03 7.98 10.75
N ARG A 589 15.51 8.66 11.80
CA ARG A 589 16.91 9.11 11.89
C ARG A 589 17.90 7.95 11.85
N LYS A 590 17.61 6.89 12.62
CA LYS A 590 18.50 5.74 12.76
C LYS A 590 18.56 4.91 11.48
N HIS A 591 17.44 4.69 10.78
CA HIS A 591 17.36 3.69 9.73
C HIS A 591 17.36 4.28 8.32
N VAL A 592 16.86 5.51 8.13
CA VAL A 592 16.75 6.13 6.79
C VAL A 592 17.86 7.15 6.55
N MET A 593 18.25 7.93 7.57
CA MET A 593 19.28 8.97 7.40
C MET A 593 20.72 8.45 7.40
N LYS A 594 21.00 7.25 7.94
CA LYS A 594 22.36 6.68 7.98
C LYS A 594 23.00 6.49 6.59
N GLY A 595 22.24 6.57 5.50
CA GLY A 595 22.76 6.54 4.13
C GLY A 595 23.43 7.83 3.64
N ARG A 596 23.39 8.94 4.38
CA ARG A 596 24.06 10.20 4.00
C ARG A 596 24.63 10.92 5.23
N GLY A 597 25.85 10.55 5.60
CA GLY A 597 26.76 11.42 6.36
C GLY A 597 26.48 11.53 7.85
N VAL A 598 26.58 10.43 8.59
CA VAL A 598 27.03 10.49 9.98
C VAL A 598 28.00 9.35 10.17
N ALA A 599 29.30 9.67 10.26
CA ALA A 599 30.32 8.73 10.67
C ALA A 599 29.89 8.10 12.00
N ALA A 600 29.92 6.77 12.04
CA ALA A 600 29.74 5.99 13.26
C ALA A 600 30.84 6.38 14.26
N ASN A 601 30.56 7.35 15.12
CA ASN A 601 31.38 7.72 16.27
C ASN A 601 30.52 8.57 17.22
N GLN A 602 29.53 7.96 17.88
CA GLN A 602 28.91 8.55 19.07
C GLN A 602 28.12 7.55 19.95
N LEU A 603 28.06 6.27 19.59
CA LEU A 603 27.36 5.24 20.39
C LEU A 603 28.30 4.34 21.23
N LEU A 604 29.58 4.71 21.39
CA LEU A 604 30.54 3.99 22.25
C LEU A 604 31.06 4.79 23.45
N ALA A 605 30.44 5.94 23.78
CA ALA A 605 30.92 6.81 24.86
C ALA A 605 30.08 6.81 26.15
N SER A 606 29.21 5.81 26.37
CA SER A 606 28.41 5.69 27.60
C SER A 606 28.55 4.36 28.35
N THR A 607 29.61 3.60 28.08
CA THR A 607 30.02 2.46 28.91
C THR A 607 31.51 2.56 29.27
N SER A 608 31.84 3.58 30.06
CA SER A 608 33.05 3.60 30.89
C SER A 608 32.93 4.72 31.92
N VAL A 609 32.28 4.44 33.06
CA VAL A 609 32.77 4.59 34.44
C VAL A 609 31.91 3.68 35.31
#